data_AF-A0A026X4B7-F1
#
_entry.id   AF-A0A026X4B7-F1
#
_cell.length_a   1.000
_cell.length_b   1.000
_cell.length_c   1.000
_cell.angle_alpha   90.00
_cell.angle_beta   90.00
_cell.angle_gamma   90.00
#
_symmetry.space_group_name_H-M   'P 1'
#
loop_
_entity.id
_entity.type
_entity.pdbx_description
1 polymer ?
#
loop_
_entity_poly.entity_id
_entity_poly.type
_entity_poly.pdbx_seq_one_letter_code
_entity_poly.pdbx_strand_id
1 'polypeptide(L)' 'MEQRICIKFCFKNGIKCSTVLEMLNVAFGESSMNKTSVYKWYKRFQESREDVEDDERPGRHSVP' A
#
# COMPACT_ATOMS: atom_id res chain seq x y z
N MET A 1 3.19 7.26 -1.47
CA MET A 1 2.06 7.28 -2.43
C MET A 1 2.37 6.40 -3.65
N GLU A 2 3.48 6.63 -4.35
CA GLU A 2 3.90 5.88 -5.55
C GLU A 2 3.85 4.35 -5.38
N GLN A 3 4.50 3.80 -4.35
CA GLN A 3 4.48 2.35 -4.10
C GLN A 3 3.07 1.80 -3.88
N ARG A 4 2.15 2.58 -3.29
CA ARG A 4 0.74 2.18 -3.10
C ARG A 4 -0.02 2.16 -4.42
N ILE A 5 0.30 3.06 -5.34
CA ILE A 5 -0.21 3.05 -6.72
C ILE A 5 0.29 1.77 -7.43
N CYS A 6 1.56 1.42 -7.27
CA CYS A 6 2.11 0.16 -7.80
C CYS A 6 1.39 -1.06 -7.22
N ILE A 7 1.13 -1.10 -5.90
CA ILE A 7 0.36 -2.19 -5.27
C ILE A 7 -1.06 -2.26 -5.86
N LYS A 8 -1.77 -1.12 -5.98
CA LYS A 8 -3.11 -1.05 -6.58
C LYS A 8 -3.12 -1.54 -8.02
N PHE A 9 -2.13 -1.12 -8.82
CA PHE A 9 -1.97 -1.56 -10.20
C PHE A 9 -1.76 -3.07 -10.27
N CYS A 10 -0.84 -3.62 -9.47
CA CYS A 10 -0.58 -5.07 -9.45
C CYS A 10 -1.82 -5.87 -9.02
N PHE A 11 -2.54 -5.40 -8.00
CA PHE A 11 -3.79 -6.00 -7.54
C PHE A 11 -4.85 -6.04 -8.66
N LYS A 12 -5.08 -4.92 -9.38
CA LYS A 12 -6.01 -4.86 -10.51
C LYS A 12 -5.63 -5.81 -11.66
N ASN A 13 -4.36 -6.17 -11.76
CA ASN A 13 -3.85 -7.15 -12.74
C ASN A 13 -3.82 -8.60 -12.19
N GLY A 14 -4.40 -8.86 -11.01
CA GLY A 14 -4.46 -10.21 -10.43
C GLY A 14 -3.11 -10.75 -9.93
N ILE A 15 -2.11 -9.90 -9.77
CA ILE A 15 -0.78 -10.29 -9.27
C ILE A 15 -0.87 -10.56 -7.78
N LYS A 16 -0.39 -11.73 -7.34
CA LYS A 16 -0.41 -12.14 -5.93
C LYS A 16 0.46 -11.22 -5.06
N CYS A 17 0.03 -10.98 -3.82
CA CYS A 17 0.71 -10.12 -2.86
C CYS A 17 2.21 -10.46 -2.64
N SER A 18 2.59 -11.75 -2.69
CA SER A 18 3.99 -12.17 -2.58
C SER A 18 4.85 -11.64 -3.72
N THR A 19 4.34 -11.72 -4.96
CA THR A 19 5.01 -11.19 -6.15
C THR A 19 5.05 -9.66 -6.14
N VAL A 20 3.99 -9.00 -5.63
CA VAL A 20 4.01 -7.54 -5.45
C VAL A 20 5.14 -7.10 -4.50
N LEU A 21 5.37 -7.82 -3.41
CA LEU A 21 6.47 -7.54 -2.49
C LEU A 21 7.84 -7.66 -3.18
N GLU A 22 8.04 -8.71 -3.97
CA GLU A 22 9.27 -8.91 -4.76
C GLU A 22 9.47 -7.78 -5.77
N MET A 23 8.43 -7.42 -6.53
CA MET A 23 8.47 -6.33 -7.50
C MET A 23 8.80 -4.98 -6.85
N LEU A 24 8.25 -4.69 -5.66
CA LEU A 24 8.58 -3.48 -4.93
C LEU A 24 10.03 -3.49 -4.44
N ASN A 25 10.54 -4.62 -3.95
CA ASN A 25 11.94 -4.73 -3.53
C ASN A 25 12.90 -4.54 -4.71
N VAL A 26 12.56 -5.03 -5.90
CA VAL A 26 13.36 -4.82 -7.12
C VAL A 26 13.32 -3.35 -7.56
N ALA A 27 12.14 -2.72 -7.56
CA ALA A 27 11.98 -1.36 -8.06
C ALA A 27 12.49 -0.27 -7.09
N PHE A 28 12.33 -0.47 -5.79
CA PHE A 28 12.60 0.55 -4.77
C PHE A 28 13.76 0.19 -3.82
N GLY A 29 14.29 -1.04 -3.88
CA GLY A 29 15.41 -1.47 -3.05
C GLY A 29 15.14 -1.26 -1.56
N GLU A 30 16.08 -0.61 -0.87
CA GLU A 30 15.98 -0.28 0.55
C GLU A 30 14.85 0.72 0.88
N SER A 31 14.40 1.48 -0.12
CA SER A 31 13.26 2.40 0.04
C SER A 31 11.91 1.69 -0.09
N SER A 32 11.89 0.38 -0.35
CA SER A 32 10.68 -0.43 -0.47
C SER A 32 9.88 -0.47 0.84
N MET A 33 8.55 -0.47 0.71
CA MET A 33 7.65 -0.70 1.84
C MET A 33 7.94 -2.07 2.47
N ASN A 34 7.97 -2.10 3.80
CA ASN A 34 8.12 -3.36 4.51
C ASN A 34 6.96 -4.33 4.21
N LYS A 35 7.21 -5.63 4.40
CA LYS A 35 6.24 -6.71 4.16
C LYS A 35 4.88 -6.43 4.78
N THR A 36 4.83 -6.04 6.05
CA THR A 36 3.57 -5.75 6.77
C THR A 36 2.76 -4.66 6.09
N SER A 37 3.41 -3.60 5.63
CA SER A 37 2.75 -2.48 4.97
C SER A 37 2.23 -2.86 3.58
N VAL A 38 2.98 -3.64 2.81
CA VAL A 38 2.53 -4.16 1.51
C VAL A 38 1.27 -5.01 1.68
N TYR A 39 1.27 -5.94 2.64
CA TYR A 39 0.12 -6.81 2.91
C TYR A 39 -1.09 -6.01 3.39
N LYS A 40 -0.89 -4.99 4.25
CA LYS A 40 -1.95 -4.10 4.70
C LYS A 40 -2.63 -3.38 3.52
N TRP A 41 -1.85 -2.81 2.61
CA TRP A 41 -2.39 -2.13 1.42
C TRP A 41 -3.06 -3.10 0.46
N TYR A 42 -2.45 -4.26 0.22
CA TYR A 42 -3.05 -5.29 -0.63
C TYR A 42 -4.42 -5.74 -0.12
N LYS A 43 -4.56 -6.01 1.19
CA LYS A 43 -5.85 -6.36 1.82
C LYS A 43 -6.88 -5.25 1.68
N ARG A 44 -6.48 -3.98 1.86
CA ARG A 44 -7.38 -2.82 1.66
C ARG A 44 -7.96 -2.78 0.24
N PHE A 45 -7.15 -3.09 -0.77
CA PHE A 45 -7.63 -3.15 -2.15
C PHE A 45 -8.55 -4.36 -2.39
N GLN A 46 -8.34 -5.49 -1.69
CA GLN A 46 -9.29 -6.62 -1.70
C GLN A 46 -10.65 -6.27 -1.08
N GLU A 47 -10.65 -5.40 -0.08
CA GLU A 47 -11.85 -4.90 0.62
C GLU A 47 -12.54 -3.74 -0.15
N SER A 48 -12.28 -3.62 -1.45
CA SER A 48 -12.87 -2.62 -2.37
C SER A 48 -12.55 -1.15 -2.05
N ARG A 49 -11.47 -0.86 -1.31
CA ARG A 49 -10.99 0.53 -1.16
C ARG A 49 -10.32 0.97 -2.46
N GLU A 50 -10.77 2.07 -3.05
CA GLU A 50 -10.11 2.62 -4.25
C GLU A 50 -9.00 3.63 -3.93
N ASP A 51 -8.98 4.21 -2.73
CA ASP A 51 -8.02 5.27 -2.40
C ASP A 51 -6.64 4.75 -2.02
N VAL A 52 -5.60 5.46 -2.49
CA VAL A 52 -4.19 5.24 -2.15
C VAL A 52 -3.69 6.14 -1.02
N GLU A 53 -4.53 7.09 -0.59
CA GLU A 53 -4.26 8.01 0.51
C GLU A 53 -4.43 7.30 1.86
N ASP A 54 -3.64 7.70 2.86
CA ASP A 54 -3.87 7.22 4.22
C ASP A 54 -5.27 7.59 4.71
N ASP A 55 -5.80 6.82 5.66
CA ASP A 55 -7.04 7.23 6.32
C ASP A 55 -6.81 8.54 7.07
N GLU A 56 -7.84 9.36 7.20
CA GLU A 56 -7.80 10.51 8.10
C GLU A 56 -7.30 10.03 9.46
N ARG A 57 -6.10 10.48 9.84
CA ARG A 57 -5.57 10.23 11.16
C ARG A 57 -6.40 11.12 12.08
N PRO A 58 -7.15 10.58 13.06
CA PRO A 58 -7.83 11.42 14.04
C PRO A 58 -6.74 12.22 14.74
N GLY A 59 -6.61 13.50 14.36
CA GLY A 59 -5.72 14.41 15.03
C GLY A 59 -6.22 14.53 16.46
N ARG A 60 -5.32 14.36 17.43
CA ARG A 60 -5.57 14.86 18.78
C ARG A 60 -5.96 16.32 18.60
N HIS A 61 -7.22 16.67 18.85
CA HIS A 61 -7.65 18.06 18.86
C HIS A 61 -6.71 18.78 19.82
N SER A 62 -5.77 19.56 19.29
CA SER A 62 -5.16 20.63 20.05
C SER A 62 -6.28 21.65 20.21
N VAL A 63 -7.04 21.47 21.29
CA VAL A 63 -7.96 22.49 21.77
C VAL A 63 -7.18 23.78 22.04
N PRO A 64 -7.83 24.95 21.89
CA PRO A 64 -7.16 26.26 21.81
C PRO A 64 -6.19 26.56 22.95
#